data_AF-A0A090WNC9-F1
#
_entry.id   AF-A0A090WNC9-F1
#
_cell.length_a   1.000
_cell.length_b   1.000
_cell.length_c   1.000
_cell.angle_alpha   90.00
_cell.angle_beta   90.00
_cell.angle_gamma   90.00
#
_symmetry.space_group_name_H-M   'P 1'
#
loop_
_entity.id
_entity.type
_entity.pdbx_description
1 polymer ?
#
loop_
_entity_poly.entity_id
_entity_poly.type
_entity_poly.pdbx_seq_one_letter_code
_entity_poly.pdbx_strand_id
1 'polypeptide(L)'
;MFDGIVRFARYSSGHGRIVIVRHYNGLETGYAHLSEYQVKANDTVSAGDIIGIGGKSGNARGSHLHLITSYKGNYINPEYLFDFSESNTVRNENLWVTKKWVTAQYHGSKRQTELELLTTKSLAEVSHKEDNRKKIHVVRSGETLSGISDKYRISVSRLCKTNSIRKTSLLRIGQKLVVSL
;
A
#
# COMPACT_ATOMS: atom_id res chain seq x y z
N MET A 1 -16.00 5.58 -9.39
CA MET A 1 -15.84 4.54 -8.34
C MET A 1 -16.59 4.97 -7.07
N PHE A 2 -16.28 6.13 -6.52
CA PHE A 2 -17.05 6.74 -5.42
C PHE A 2 -17.35 8.21 -5.75
N ASP A 3 -18.36 8.75 -5.09
CA ASP A 3 -18.67 10.17 -5.12
C ASP A 3 -17.52 11.00 -4.55
N GLY A 4 -17.32 12.20 -5.07
CA GLY A 4 -16.32 13.10 -4.53
C GLY A 4 -16.10 14.34 -5.36
N ILE A 5 -14.98 14.99 -5.10
CA ILE A 5 -14.57 16.23 -5.76
C ILE A 5 -13.21 16.01 -6.41
N VAL A 6 -13.09 16.38 -7.68
CA VAL A 6 -11.82 16.30 -8.41
C VAL A 6 -10.84 17.29 -7.80
N ARG A 7 -9.85 16.79 -7.08
CA ARG A 7 -8.80 17.62 -6.46
C ARG A 7 -7.74 18.03 -7.47
N PHE A 8 -7.44 17.17 -8.42
CA PHE A 8 -6.34 17.35 -9.36
C PHE A 8 -6.67 16.71 -10.69
N ALA A 9 -6.52 17.44 -11.79
CA ALA A 9 -6.69 16.93 -13.15
C ALA A 9 -5.68 17.63 -14.06
N ARG A 10 -4.42 17.20 -13.97
CA ARG A 10 -3.27 17.82 -14.67
C ARG A 10 -2.20 16.79 -14.96
N TYR A 11 -1.24 17.17 -15.80
CA TYR A 11 -0.09 16.33 -16.10
C TYR A 11 0.88 16.35 -14.92
N SER A 12 1.39 15.18 -14.52
CA SER A 12 2.38 15.00 -13.47
C SER A 12 3.50 14.11 -13.98
N SER A 13 4.75 14.46 -13.66
CA SER A 13 5.91 13.65 -14.04
C SER A 13 5.79 12.23 -13.47
N GLY A 14 6.15 11.23 -14.27
CA GLY A 14 5.95 9.81 -13.96
C GLY A 14 4.51 9.33 -14.20
N HIS A 15 3.52 9.96 -13.60
CA HIS A 15 2.10 9.57 -13.68
C HIS A 15 1.44 9.90 -15.02
N GLY A 16 1.99 10.85 -15.78
CA GLY A 16 1.37 11.36 -16.99
C GLY A 16 0.14 12.20 -16.68
N ARG A 17 -0.89 12.10 -17.51
CA ARG A 17 -2.20 12.69 -17.21
C ARG A 17 -2.84 11.91 -16.08
N ILE A 18 -3.13 12.60 -14.98
CA ILE A 18 -3.72 11.99 -13.80
C ILE A 18 -4.91 12.81 -13.32
N VAL A 19 -5.98 12.09 -12.95
CA VAL A 19 -7.12 12.64 -12.21
C VAL A 19 -7.08 12.08 -10.78
N ILE A 20 -7.20 12.93 -9.78
CA ILE A 20 -7.33 12.55 -8.37
C ILE A 20 -8.67 13.06 -7.85
N VAL A 21 -9.50 12.15 -7.36
CA VAL A 21 -10.79 12.44 -6.73
C VAL A 21 -10.63 12.30 -5.23
N ARG A 22 -11.02 13.33 -4.48
CA ARG A 22 -11.10 13.32 -3.02
C ARG A 22 -12.51 12.96 -2.60
N HIS A 23 -12.63 11.97 -1.71
CA HIS A 23 -13.88 11.50 -1.16
C HIS A 23 -14.11 12.07 0.25
N TYR A 24 -15.35 12.00 0.72
CA TYR A 24 -15.82 12.69 1.94
C TYR A 24 -15.26 12.14 3.26
N ASN A 25 -14.61 10.98 3.24
CA ASN A 25 -14.03 10.33 4.42
C ASN A 25 -12.49 10.47 4.52
N GLY A 26 -11.86 11.23 3.61
CA GLY A 26 -10.41 11.41 3.54
C GLY A 26 -9.67 10.37 2.70
N LEU A 27 -10.40 9.45 2.04
CA LEU A 27 -9.88 8.65 0.93
C LEU A 27 -9.69 9.54 -0.30
N GLU A 28 -8.61 9.34 -1.05
CA GLU A 28 -8.46 9.82 -2.42
C GLU A 28 -8.17 8.65 -3.35
N THR A 29 -8.78 8.65 -4.53
CA THR A 29 -8.49 7.73 -5.63
C THR A 29 -7.83 8.49 -6.78
N GLY A 30 -6.77 7.93 -7.34
CA GLY A 30 -6.02 8.51 -8.44
C GLY A 30 -6.00 7.59 -9.66
N TYR A 31 -6.14 8.19 -10.84
CA TYR A 31 -6.28 7.51 -12.12
C TYR A 31 -5.23 8.07 -13.08
N ALA A 32 -4.13 7.34 -13.27
CA ALA A 32 -2.96 7.81 -14.00
C ALA A 32 -2.83 7.20 -15.39
N HIS A 33 -1.85 7.70 -16.15
CA HIS A 33 -1.53 7.32 -17.53
C HIS A 33 -2.63 7.61 -18.56
N LEU A 34 -3.58 8.48 -18.23
CA LEU A 34 -4.73 8.79 -19.08
C LEU A 34 -4.29 9.37 -20.44
N SER A 35 -5.08 9.13 -21.48
CA SER A 35 -4.93 9.81 -22.78
C SER A 35 -5.61 11.19 -22.75
N GLU A 36 -6.75 11.29 -22.06
CA GLU A 36 -7.62 12.47 -22.05
C GLU A 36 -8.29 12.67 -20.68
N TYR A 37 -8.58 13.93 -20.34
CA TYR A 37 -9.38 14.30 -19.17
C TYR A 37 -10.83 14.54 -19.60
N GLN A 38 -11.79 14.05 -18.82
CA GLN A 38 -13.22 14.39 -18.99
C GLN A 38 -13.76 15.27 -17.87
N VAL A 39 -12.88 15.65 -16.93
CA VAL A 39 -13.17 16.52 -15.79
C VAL A 39 -12.02 17.48 -15.55
N LYS A 40 -12.28 18.54 -14.79
CA LYS A 40 -11.29 19.51 -14.30
C LYS A 40 -11.32 19.58 -12.78
N ALA A 41 -10.32 20.24 -12.21
CA ALA A 41 -10.27 20.44 -10.76
C ALA A 41 -11.50 21.21 -10.26
N ASN A 42 -11.98 20.82 -9.08
CA ASN A 42 -13.20 21.25 -8.38
C ASN A 42 -14.52 20.76 -8.98
N ASP A 43 -14.52 19.95 -10.03
CA ASP A 43 -15.74 19.29 -10.47
C ASP A 43 -16.21 18.29 -9.40
N THR A 44 -17.52 18.24 -9.15
CA THR A 44 -18.15 17.19 -8.34
C THR A 44 -18.46 16.01 -9.26
N VAL A 45 -18.16 14.80 -8.81
CA VAL A 45 -18.37 13.56 -9.56
C VAL A 45 -19.14 12.56 -8.71
N SER A 46 -20.02 11.80 -9.36
CA SER A 46 -20.76 10.69 -8.77
C SER A 46 -20.11 9.36 -9.13
N ALA A 47 -20.38 8.34 -8.33
CA ALA A 47 -19.94 6.98 -8.61
C ALA A 47 -20.49 6.50 -9.97
N GLY A 48 -19.59 6.29 -10.92
CA GLY A 48 -19.92 5.81 -12.26
C GLY A 48 -19.60 6.82 -13.36
N ASP A 49 -19.42 8.09 -13.00
CA ASP A 49 -19.09 9.15 -13.95
C ASP A 49 -17.76 8.87 -14.67
N ILE A 50 -17.72 9.22 -15.95
CA ILE A 50 -16.52 9.16 -16.77
C ILE A 50 -15.65 10.37 -16.43
N ILE A 51 -14.44 10.11 -15.95
CA ILE A 51 -13.48 11.16 -15.54
C ILE A 51 -12.29 11.30 -16.50
N GLY A 52 -12.12 10.37 -17.43
CA GLY A 52 -11.01 10.36 -18.36
C GLY A 52 -10.97 9.07 -19.17
N ILE A 53 -10.08 9.06 -20.16
CA ILE A 53 -9.88 7.90 -21.04
C ILE A 53 -8.51 7.28 -20.74
N GLY A 54 -8.46 5.95 -20.63
CA GLY A 54 -7.21 5.22 -20.38
C GLY A 54 -6.19 5.39 -21.52
N GLY A 55 -4.90 5.27 -21.20
CA GLY A 55 -3.85 5.46 -22.19
C GLY A 55 -2.45 5.05 -21.72
N LYS A 56 -1.44 5.70 -22.30
CA LYS A 56 0.00 5.47 -22.07
C LYS A 56 0.77 6.79 -21.89
N SER A 57 0.21 7.76 -21.18
CA SER A 57 0.95 9.00 -20.92
C SER A 57 1.92 8.85 -19.74
N GLY A 58 2.98 9.66 -19.70
CA GLY A 58 3.97 9.61 -18.63
C GLY A 58 4.92 8.41 -18.76
N ASN A 59 5.30 7.81 -17.62
CA ASN A 59 6.25 6.70 -17.55
C ASN A 59 5.55 5.33 -17.62
N ALA A 60 4.68 5.14 -18.62
CA ALA A 60 3.95 3.91 -18.85
C ALA A 60 4.63 3.06 -19.95
N ARG A 61 4.83 1.76 -19.70
CA ARG A 61 5.43 0.85 -20.70
C ARG A 61 4.43 0.39 -21.77
N GLY A 62 3.14 0.38 -21.45
CA GLY A 62 2.04 0.02 -22.33
C GLY A 62 0.75 0.72 -21.91
N SER A 63 -0.32 0.61 -22.71
CA SER A 63 -1.62 1.17 -22.35
C SER A 63 -2.20 0.42 -21.17
N HIS A 64 -2.39 1.10 -20.03
CA HIS A 64 -2.99 0.54 -18.83
C HIS A 64 -3.45 1.66 -17.90
N LEU A 65 -4.32 1.32 -16.93
CA LEU A 65 -4.69 2.22 -15.85
C LEU A 65 -3.77 2.00 -14.66
N HIS A 66 -3.15 3.06 -14.15
CA HIS A 66 -2.49 3.03 -12.85
C HIS A 66 -3.43 3.60 -11.79
N LEU A 67 -4.00 2.71 -10.99
CA LEU A 67 -4.90 3.06 -9.88
C LEU A 67 -4.09 3.35 -8.62
N ILE A 68 -4.36 4.48 -8.01
CA ILE A 68 -3.75 4.94 -6.77
C ILE A 68 -4.84 5.07 -5.73
N THR A 69 -4.58 4.58 -4.53
CA THR A 69 -5.44 4.82 -3.36
C THR A 69 -4.61 5.45 -2.26
N SER A 70 -5.14 6.50 -1.65
CA SER A 70 -4.51 7.13 -0.49
C SER A 70 -5.53 7.48 0.57
N TYR A 71 -5.16 7.35 1.84
CA TYR A 71 -6.00 7.74 2.96
C TYR A 71 -5.24 8.74 3.84
N LYS A 72 -5.80 9.95 3.98
CA LYS A 72 -5.19 11.06 4.74
C LYS A 72 -3.71 11.28 4.38
N GLY A 73 -3.41 11.26 3.08
CA GLY A 73 -2.07 11.49 2.53
C GLY A 73 -1.13 10.27 2.54
N ASN A 74 -1.54 9.13 3.11
CA ASN A 74 -0.74 7.89 3.05
C ASN A 74 -1.23 7.02 1.91
N TYR A 75 -0.34 6.65 0.98
CA TYR A 75 -0.65 5.69 -0.07
C TYR A 75 -0.88 4.31 0.53
N ILE A 76 -2.00 3.69 0.18
CA ILE A 76 -2.39 2.34 0.61
C ILE A 76 -2.50 1.44 -0.61
N ASN A 77 -2.25 0.15 -0.44
CA ASN A 77 -2.47 -0.81 -1.52
C ASN A 77 -3.98 -0.90 -1.85
N PRO A 78 -4.40 -0.67 -3.12
CA PRO A 78 -5.80 -0.74 -3.53
C PRO A 78 -6.47 -2.09 -3.25
N GLU A 79 -5.72 -3.21 -3.21
CA GLU A 79 -6.26 -4.55 -2.92
C GLU A 79 -6.96 -4.67 -1.56
N TYR A 80 -6.64 -3.80 -0.60
CA TYR A 80 -7.34 -3.77 0.69
C TYR A 80 -8.75 -3.17 0.60
N LEU A 81 -8.97 -2.27 -0.36
CA LEU A 81 -10.26 -1.61 -0.55
C LEU A 81 -11.13 -2.38 -1.53
N PHE A 82 -10.52 -2.90 -2.60
CA PHE A 82 -11.23 -3.46 -3.74
C PHE A 82 -10.91 -4.93 -3.94
N ASP A 83 -11.94 -5.68 -4.28
CA ASP A 83 -11.81 -7.03 -4.80
C ASP A 83 -11.77 -6.99 -6.32
N PHE A 84 -10.58 -7.05 -6.89
CA PHE A 84 -10.38 -7.09 -8.35
C PHE A 84 -10.63 -8.48 -8.98
N SER A 85 -11.35 -9.35 -8.27
CA SER A 85 -11.87 -10.59 -8.84
C SER A 85 -13.02 -10.30 -9.81
N GLU A 86 -13.67 -11.34 -10.32
CA GLU A 86 -14.87 -11.20 -11.14
C GLU A 86 -16.00 -10.41 -10.45
N SER A 87 -15.99 -10.36 -9.11
CA SER A 87 -16.98 -9.57 -8.35
C SER A 87 -16.81 -8.05 -8.53
N ASN A 88 -15.57 -7.57 -8.72
CA ASN A 88 -15.21 -6.16 -8.82
C ASN A 88 -15.86 -5.26 -7.74
N THR A 89 -15.91 -5.75 -6.49
CA THR A 89 -16.62 -5.10 -5.39
C THR A 89 -15.71 -4.33 -4.43
N VAL A 90 -16.29 -3.44 -3.62
CA VAL A 90 -15.62 -2.89 -2.44
C VAL A 90 -15.68 -3.92 -1.33
N ARG A 91 -14.55 -4.23 -0.69
CA ARG A 91 -14.44 -5.34 0.27
C ARG A 91 -15.27 -5.15 1.54
N ASN A 92 -15.37 -3.92 2.03
CA ASN A 92 -16.19 -3.57 3.18
C ASN A 92 -16.47 -2.07 3.23
N GLU A 93 -17.59 -1.68 3.85
CA GLU A 93 -17.92 -0.27 4.12
C GLU A 93 -16.99 0.35 5.16
N ASN A 94 -16.58 -0.43 6.16
CA ASN A 94 -15.74 -0.01 7.27
C ASN A 94 -14.39 -0.72 7.19
N LEU A 95 -13.33 0.05 6.96
CA LEU A 95 -11.96 -0.47 6.86
C LEU A 95 -11.02 0.40 7.67
N TRP A 96 -10.22 -0.24 8.53
CA TRP A 96 -9.25 0.41 9.40
C TRP A 96 -7.85 0.29 8.81
N VAL A 97 -7.32 1.43 8.34
CA VAL A 97 -6.00 1.50 7.72
C VAL A 97 -4.89 1.37 8.77
N THR A 98 -3.95 0.46 8.55
CA THR A 98 -2.77 0.26 9.43
C THR A 98 -1.45 0.52 8.72
N LYS A 99 -0.35 0.51 9.51
CA LYS A 99 1.01 0.66 8.98
C LYS A 99 1.37 -0.38 7.91
N LYS A 100 0.80 -1.59 8.00
CA LYS A 100 1.02 -2.67 7.04
C LYS A 100 0.53 -2.27 5.64
N TRP A 101 -0.65 -1.65 5.55
CA TRP A 101 -1.31 -1.29 4.29
C TRP A 101 -0.56 -0.20 3.50
N VAL A 102 0.20 0.64 4.20
CA VAL A 102 1.00 1.74 3.63
C VAL A 102 2.45 1.32 3.37
N THR A 103 2.87 0.15 3.83
CA THR A 103 4.27 -0.27 3.75
C THR A 103 4.45 -1.17 2.53
N ALA A 104 5.00 -0.60 1.46
CA ALA A 104 5.21 -1.28 0.17
C ALA A 104 5.96 -2.61 0.27
N GLN A 105 6.80 -2.82 1.30
CA GLN A 105 7.55 -4.07 1.50
C GLN A 105 6.64 -5.30 1.74
N TYR A 106 5.42 -5.09 2.24
CA TYR A 106 4.45 -6.18 2.42
C TYR A 106 3.67 -6.51 1.13
N HIS A 107 3.82 -5.70 0.09
CA HIS A 107 3.12 -5.80 -1.18
C HIS A 107 4.13 -6.06 -2.29
N GLY A 108 3.75 -6.85 -3.28
CA GLY A 108 4.64 -7.11 -4.40
C GLY A 108 3.86 -7.40 -5.66
N SER A 109 4.32 -6.88 -6.79
CA SER A 109 3.72 -7.20 -8.10
C SER A 109 3.84 -8.68 -8.47
N LYS A 110 4.77 -9.41 -7.82
CA LYS A 110 5.03 -10.83 -8.07
C LYS A 110 4.35 -11.78 -7.10
N ARG A 111 3.65 -11.27 -6.08
CA ARG A 111 3.06 -12.10 -5.02
C ARG A 111 1.76 -11.46 -4.56
N GLN A 112 0.68 -12.24 -4.60
CA GLN A 112 -0.60 -11.80 -4.06
C GLN A 112 -0.44 -11.43 -2.59
N THR A 113 -0.96 -10.26 -2.21
CA THR A 113 -0.94 -9.82 -0.83
C THR A 113 -1.81 -10.76 -0.01
N GLU A 114 -1.28 -11.26 1.11
CA GLU A 114 -2.10 -11.91 2.13
C GLU A 114 -2.86 -10.82 2.89
N LEU A 115 -4.12 -10.61 2.50
CA LEU A 115 -4.96 -9.53 3.01
C LEU A 115 -5.58 -9.92 4.35
N GLU A 116 -5.34 -9.08 5.34
CA GLU A 116 -6.04 -9.11 6.63
C GLU A 116 -6.91 -7.86 6.70
N LEU A 117 -8.22 -8.05 6.56
CA LEU A 117 -9.18 -6.96 6.57
C LEU A 117 -9.56 -6.63 8.01
N LEU A 118 -9.35 -5.38 8.40
CA LEU A 118 -9.69 -4.89 9.72
C LEU A 118 -10.97 -4.09 9.59
N THR A 119 -12.11 -4.76 9.81
CA THR A 119 -13.44 -4.18 9.58
C THR A 119 -13.99 -3.45 10.79
N THR A 120 -13.49 -3.77 11.98
CA THR A 120 -13.89 -3.14 13.24
C THR A 120 -12.71 -2.50 13.94
N LYS A 121 -13.02 -1.52 14.81
CA LYS A 121 -12.00 -0.85 15.63
C LYS A 121 -11.26 -1.83 16.54
N SER A 122 -11.99 -2.77 17.14
CA SER A 122 -11.40 -3.77 18.05
C SER A 122 -10.41 -4.67 17.32
N LEU A 123 -10.73 -5.12 16.11
CA LEU A 123 -9.78 -5.89 15.28
C LEU A 123 -8.54 -5.07 14.94
N ALA A 124 -8.71 -3.80 14.58
CA ALA A 124 -7.59 -2.91 14.29
C ALA A 124 -6.69 -2.67 15.52
N GLU A 125 -7.29 -2.51 16.70
CA GLU A 125 -6.56 -2.34 17.96
C GLU A 125 -5.79 -3.62 18.35
N VAL A 126 -6.40 -4.81 18.17
CA VAL A 126 -5.72 -6.09 18.41
C VAL A 126 -4.55 -6.25 17.46
N SER A 127 -4.77 -6.07 16.15
CA SER A 127 -3.70 -6.14 15.13
C SER A 127 -2.56 -5.17 15.45
N HIS A 128 -2.88 -3.95 15.86
CA HIS A 128 -1.87 -2.97 16.27
C HIS A 128 -1.06 -3.39 17.49
N LYS A 129 -1.70 -3.99 18.50
CA LYS A 129 -1.02 -4.53 19.69
C LYS A 129 -0.12 -5.71 19.33
N GLU A 130 -0.54 -6.58 18.42
CA GLU A 130 0.25 -7.73 17.98
C GLU A 130 1.46 -7.33 17.15
N ASP A 131 1.32 -6.34 16.28
CA ASP A 131 2.42 -5.78 15.50
C ASP A 131 3.49 -5.15 16.41
N ASN A 132 3.05 -4.38 17.41
CA ASN A 132 3.95 -3.74 18.36
C ASN A 132 4.50 -4.71 19.44
N ARG A 133 4.12 -6.00 19.39
CA ARG A 133 4.64 -6.97 20.34
C ARG A 133 6.10 -7.24 20.01
N LYS A 134 6.99 -6.97 20.96
CA LYS A 134 8.41 -7.27 20.83
C LYS A 134 8.62 -8.76 20.55
N LYS A 135 9.05 -9.10 19.34
CA LYS A 135 9.40 -10.48 18.94
C LYS A 135 10.92 -10.59 18.85
N ILE A 136 11.46 -11.63 19.49
CA ILE A 136 12.90 -11.92 19.49
C ILE A 136 13.11 -13.24 18.75
N HIS A 137 13.99 -13.21 17.77
CA HIS A 137 14.48 -14.37 17.05
C HIS A 137 15.87 -14.73 17.56
N VAL A 138 16.14 -16.03 17.73
CA VAL A 138 17.45 -16.55 18.12
C VAL A 138 18.08 -17.18 16.88
N VAL A 139 19.22 -16.62 16.45
CA VAL A 139 19.94 -17.05 15.24
C VAL A 139 20.36 -18.52 15.36
N ARG A 140 20.04 -19.31 14.34
CA ARG A 140 20.39 -20.72 14.18
C ARG A 140 21.53 -20.88 13.17
N SER A 141 22.13 -22.08 13.16
CA SER A 141 23.15 -22.42 12.17
C SER A 141 22.61 -22.29 10.74
N GLY A 142 23.38 -21.63 9.86
CA GLY A 142 23.03 -21.41 8.46
C GLY A 142 22.07 -20.24 8.17
N GLU A 143 21.55 -19.54 9.17
CA GLU A 143 20.67 -18.39 8.93
C GLU A 143 21.47 -17.15 8.49
N THR A 144 20.89 -16.39 7.57
CA THR A 144 21.42 -15.12 7.07
C THR A 144 20.50 -13.97 7.45
N LEU A 145 21.02 -12.73 7.43
CA LEU A 145 20.20 -11.54 7.61
C LEU A 145 19.01 -11.52 6.65
N SER A 146 19.25 -11.85 5.37
CA SER A 146 18.21 -11.90 4.34
C SER A 146 17.17 -12.99 4.65
N GLY A 147 17.59 -14.21 4.97
CA GLY A 147 16.65 -15.29 5.30
C GLY A 147 15.78 -14.99 6.53
N ILE A 148 16.36 -14.39 7.57
CA ILE A 148 15.61 -13.93 8.75
C ILE A 148 14.66 -12.78 8.37
N SER A 149 15.13 -11.83 7.57
CA SER A 149 14.34 -10.71 7.06
C SER A 149 13.09 -11.20 6.30
N ASP A 150 13.27 -12.16 5.40
CA ASP A 150 12.20 -12.75 4.59
C ASP A 150 11.21 -13.53 5.46
N LYS A 151 11.72 -14.34 6.40
CA LYS A 151 10.92 -15.11 7.35
C LYS A 151 9.96 -14.23 8.16
N TYR A 152 10.43 -13.06 8.62
CA TYR A 152 9.64 -12.14 9.43
C TYR A 152 8.99 -11.01 8.61
N ARG A 153 9.12 -11.01 7.27
CA ARG A 153 8.59 -9.98 6.36
C ARG A 153 8.99 -8.55 6.79
N ILE A 154 10.22 -8.36 7.21
CA ILE A 154 10.81 -7.04 7.48
C ILE A 154 11.92 -6.79 6.46
N SER A 155 12.39 -5.55 6.31
CA SER A 155 13.59 -5.29 5.50
C SER A 155 14.87 -5.52 6.31
N VAL A 156 15.93 -5.97 5.64
CA VAL A 156 17.25 -6.14 6.24
C VAL A 156 17.71 -4.82 6.88
N SER A 157 17.42 -3.70 6.24
CA SER A 157 17.73 -2.37 6.80
C SER A 157 17.01 -2.10 8.12
N ARG A 158 15.72 -2.46 8.24
CA ARG A 158 14.96 -2.32 9.49
C ARG A 158 15.50 -3.28 10.55
N LEU A 159 15.72 -4.55 10.20
CA LEU A 159 16.31 -5.55 11.09
C LEU A 159 17.66 -5.06 11.66
N CYS A 160 18.53 -4.56 10.79
CA CYS A 160 19.82 -3.99 11.16
C CYS A 160 19.69 -2.78 12.09
N LYS A 161 18.83 -1.81 11.74
CA LYS A 161 18.59 -0.61 12.54
C LYS A 161 18.06 -0.94 13.93
N THR A 162 17.06 -1.82 14.02
CA THR A 162 16.45 -2.23 15.29
C THR A 162 17.46 -2.91 16.23
N ASN A 163 18.43 -3.63 15.67
CA ASN A 163 19.43 -4.37 16.44
C ASN A 163 20.78 -3.67 16.52
N SER A 164 20.90 -2.44 16.01
CA SER A 164 22.16 -1.69 15.96
C SER A 164 23.32 -2.48 15.30
N ILE A 165 23.02 -3.27 14.27
CA ILE A 165 24.00 -4.04 13.50
C ILE A 165 24.11 -3.53 12.06
N ARG A 166 25.22 -3.81 11.38
CA ARG A 166 25.42 -3.46 9.97
C ARG A 166 24.95 -4.59 9.06
N LYS A 167 24.69 -4.29 7.78
CA LYS A 167 24.37 -5.32 6.76
C LYS A 167 25.50 -6.34 6.55
N THR A 168 26.73 -5.95 6.87
CA THR A 168 27.93 -6.78 6.80
C THR A 168 28.28 -7.45 8.12
N SER A 169 27.49 -7.24 9.18
CA SER A 169 27.74 -7.88 10.47
C SER A 169 27.55 -9.38 10.36
N LEU A 170 28.57 -10.14 10.79
CA LEU A 170 28.48 -11.59 10.91
C LEU A 170 27.51 -11.95 12.02
N LEU A 171 26.54 -12.81 11.70
CA LEU A 171 25.59 -13.34 12.67
C LEU A 171 26.23 -14.47 13.47
N ARG A 172 26.07 -14.44 14.80
CA ARG A 172 26.54 -15.51 15.69
C ARG A 172 25.39 -16.44 16.04
N ILE A 173 25.64 -17.74 16.05
CA ILE A 173 24.66 -18.73 16.52
C ILE A 173 24.29 -18.40 17.98
N GLY A 174 22.99 -18.39 18.29
CA GLY A 174 22.46 -18.00 19.60
C GLY A 174 22.26 -16.48 19.78
N GLN A 175 22.67 -15.64 18.82
CA GLN A 175 22.44 -14.20 18.88
C GLN A 175 20.94 -13.89 18.86
N LYS A 176 20.50 -13.03 19.78
CA LYS A 176 19.12 -12.55 19.88
C LYS A 176 18.94 -11.32 19.01
N LEU A 177 18.04 -11.41 18.03
CA LEU A 177 17.65 -10.31 17.16
C LEU A 177 16.19 -9.95 17.42
N VAL A 178 15.92 -8.68 17.66
CA VAL A 178 14.57 -8.12 17.70
C VAL A 178 14.05 -7.98 16.28
N VAL A 179 12.97 -8.69 15.97
CA VAL A 179 12.38 -8.79 14.62
C VAL A 179 11.02 -8.08 14.51
N SER A 180 10.39 -7.74 15.64
CA SER A 180 9.20 -6.88 15.70
C SER A 180 9.24 -6.02 16.96
N LEU A 181 8.68 -4.81 16.88
CA LEU A 181 8.52 -3.82 17.95
C LEU A 181 7.25 -3.03 17.70
#